data_AF-A0A965PAE4-F1
#
_entry.id   AF-A0A965PAE4-F1
#
_cell.length_a   1.000
_cell.length_b   1.000
_cell.length_c   1.000
_cell.angle_alpha   90.00
_cell.angle_beta   90.00
_cell.angle_gamma   90.00
#
_symmetry.space_group_name_H-M   'P 1'
#
loop_
_entity.id
_entity.type
_entity.pdbx_description
1 polymer ?
#
loop_
_entity_poly.entity_id
_entity_poly.type
_entity_poly.pdbx_seq_one_letter_code
_entity_poly.pdbx_strand_id
1 'polypeptide(L)'
;MDGLCIKVVTTDDVEKVYSLRPRIIVDFEQKYNKGLAKLIGDEQKLEHIYFLAWLALKHNGNVVKPFGGDFLDTLKEVSLVVDPNSESTETA
;
A
#
# COMPACT_ATOMS: atom_id res chain seq x y z
N MET A 1 9.80 13.32 7.92
CA MET A 1 8.38 12.90 7.90
C MET A 1 8.36 11.54 7.26
N ASP A 2 8.61 10.53 8.10
CA ASP A 2 8.66 9.13 7.71
C ASP A 2 7.32 8.76 7.06
N GLY A 3 7.37 8.47 5.76
CA GLY A 3 6.20 8.12 4.98
C GLY A 3 5.83 6.66 5.23
N LEU A 4 4.53 6.39 5.40
CA LEU A 4 4.04 5.01 5.34
C LEU A 4 4.12 4.57 3.87
N CYS A 5 4.79 3.44 3.62
CA CYS A 5 4.98 2.89 2.28
C CYS A 5 4.35 1.51 2.19
N ILE A 6 4.04 1.07 0.97
CA ILE A 6 3.52 -0.27 0.71
C ILE A 6 4.40 -0.96 -0.32
N LYS A 7 4.97 -2.11 0.08
CA LYS A 7 5.70 -2.99 -0.81
C LYS A 7 4.70 -3.93 -1.47
N VAL A 8 4.77 -3.99 -2.79
CA VAL A 8 3.94 -4.85 -3.63
C VAL A 8 4.85 -5.73 -4.45
N VAL A 9 4.66 -7.04 -4.33
CA VAL A 9 5.32 -8.07 -5.13
C VAL A 9 4.26 -8.68 -6.02
N THR A 10 4.44 -8.59 -7.33
CA THR A 10 3.52 -9.20 -8.30
C THR A 10 3.95 -10.63 -8.64
N THR A 11 3.06 -11.41 -9.25
CA THR A 11 3.35 -12.77 -9.71
C THR A 11 4.45 -12.85 -10.77
N ASP A 12 4.73 -11.74 -11.47
CA ASP A 12 5.85 -11.56 -12.40
C ASP A 12 7.22 -11.35 -11.69
N ASP A 13 7.29 -11.55 -10.37
CA ASP A 13 8.46 -11.31 -9.51
C ASP A 13 8.95 -9.85 -9.46
N VAL A 14 8.15 -8.92 -9.98
CA VAL A 14 8.41 -7.48 -9.87
C VAL A 14 8.05 -7.00 -8.47
N GLU A 15 9.06 -6.51 -7.74
CA GLU A 15 8.89 -5.83 -6.47
C GLU A 15 8.93 -4.30 -6.64
N LYS A 16 7.92 -3.62 -6.10
CA LYS A 16 7.87 -2.15 -6.08
C LYS A 16 7.37 -1.64 -4.75
N VAL A 17 8.01 -0.58 -4.26
CA VAL A 17 7.59 0.15 -3.06
C VAL A 17 6.92 1.44 -3.49
N TYR A 18 5.73 1.70 -2.95
CA TYR A 18 4.96 2.90 -3.23
C TYR A 18 4.69 3.67 -1.95
N SER A 19 4.93 4.97 -1.95
CA SER A 19 4.62 5.83 -0.81
C SER A 19 3.12 6.10 -0.72
N LEU A 20 2.53 5.90 0.47
CA LEU A 20 1.12 6.18 0.73
C LEU A 20 0.92 7.69 0.92
N ARG A 21 0.64 8.36 -0.18
CA ARG A 21 0.33 9.78 -0.21
C ARG A 21 -0.99 10.07 0.54
N PRO A 22 -1.19 11.29 1.06
CA PRO A 22 -2.42 11.67 1.75
C PRO A 22 -3.69 11.38 0.95
N ARG A 23 -3.64 11.50 -0.39
CA ARG A 23 -4.77 11.17 -1.26
C ARG A 23 -5.18 9.70 -1.17
N ILE A 24 -4.23 8.78 -1.08
CA ILE A 24 -4.48 7.33 -0.95
C ILE A 24 -5.10 7.04 0.41
N ILE A 25 -4.59 7.67 1.47
CA ILE A 25 -5.09 7.51 2.84
C ILE A 25 -6.54 7.98 2.91
N VAL A 26 -6.85 9.18 2.40
CA VAL A 26 -8.21 9.72 2.42
C VAL A 26 -9.18 8.87 1.60
N ASP A 27 -8.77 8.38 0.43
CA ASP A 27 -9.63 7.49 -0.40
C ASP A 27 -9.93 6.17 0.31
N PHE A 28 -8.92 5.61 0.99
CA PHE A 28 -9.07 4.43 1.84
C PHE A 28 -10.05 4.67 3.00
N GLU A 29 -9.90 5.78 3.73
CA GLU A 29 -10.78 6.15 4.83
C GLU A 29 -12.23 6.39 4.37
N GLN A 30 -12.42 6.99 3.19
CA GLN A 30 -13.75 7.18 2.60
C GLN A 30 -14.43 5.85 2.26
N LYS A 31 -13.68 4.85 1.77
CA LYS A 31 -14.25 3.53 1.48
C LYS A 31 -14.72 2.82 2.74
N TYR A 32 -13.91 2.81 3.79
CA TYR A 32 -14.17 2.03 5.00
C TYR A 32 -14.88 2.85 6.10
N ASN A 33 -15.07 4.16 5.89
CA ASN A 33 -15.67 5.10 6.85
C ASN A 33 -15.03 5.05 8.24
N LYS A 34 -13.73 4.71 8.29
CA LYS A 34 -12.93 4.53 9.50
C LYS A 34 -11.51 4.97 9.22
N GLY A 35 -10.81 5.42 10.27
CA GLY A 35 -9.43 5.85 10.15
C GLY A 35 -8.47 4.70 9.83
N LEU A 36 -7.45 4.97 9.00
CA LEU A 36 -6.44 3.99 8.58
C LEU A 36 -5.82 3.26 9.79
N ALA A 37 -5.38 4.02 10.79
CA ALA A 37 -4.72 3.47 11.98
C ALA A 37 -5.60 2.47 12.74
N LYS A 38 -6.92 2.73 12.82
CA LYS A 38 -7.86 1.79 13.44
C LYS A 38 -8.08 0.55 12.59
N LEU A 39 -8.22 0.69 11.27
CA LEU A 39 -8.45 -0.43 10.37
C LEU A 39 -7.25 -1.39 10.28
N ILE A 40 -6.04 -0.84 10.31
CA ILE A 40 -4.80 -1.64 10.25
C ILE A 40 -4.44 -2.22 11.63
N GLY A 41 -4.69 -1.47 12.71
CA GLY A 41 -4.35 -1.91 14.07
C GLY A 41 -5.35 -2.91 14.68
N ASP A 42 -6.65 -2.70 14.47
CA ASP A 42 -7.70 -3.45 15.18
C ASP A 42 -8.18 -4.68 14.37
N GLU A 43 -8.43 -4.50 13.07
CA GLU A 43 -8.99 -5.57 12.24
C GLU A 43 -7.91 -6.42 11.54
N GLN A 44 -6.71 -5.87 11.29
CA GLN A 44 -5.57 -6.58 10.64
C GLN A 44 -5.97 -7.41 9.40
N LYS A 45 -7.02 -7.02 8.69
CA LYS A 45 -7.51 -7.76 7.53
C LYS A 45 -6.56 -7.58 6.36
N LEU A 46 -6.16 -8.69 5.75
CA LEU A 46 -5.33 -8.67 4.53
C LEU A 46 -6.01 -7.90 3.39
N GLU A 47 -7.36 -7.90 3.34
CA GLU A 47 -8.11 -7.09 2.37
C GLU A 47 -7.75 -5.60 2.43
N HIS A 48 -7.55 -5.03 3.63
CA HIS A 48 -7.16 -3.63 3.80
C HIS A 48 -5.79 -3.36 3.17
N ILE A 49 -4.84 -4.28 3.38
CA ILE A 49 -3.49 -4.19 2.84
C ILE A 49 -3.52 -4.28 1.30
N TYR A 50 -4.25 -5.24 0.74
CA TYR A 50 -4.38 -5.38 -0.70
C TYR A 50 -5.10 -4.19 -1.35
N PHE A 51 -6.09 -3.62 -0.66
CA PHE A 51 -6.79 -2.45 -1.16
C PHE A 51 -5.91 -1.19 -1.13
N LEU A 52 -5.06 -1.02 -0.10
CA LEU A 52 -4.05 0.04 -0.07
C LEU A 52 -3.04 -0.09 -1.21
N ALA A 53 -2.59 -1.32 -1.50
CA ALA A 53 -1.70 -1.57 -2.63
C ALA A 53 -2.37 -1.16 -3.94
N TRP A 54 -3.62 -1.59 -4.15
CA TRP A 54 -4.39 -1.21 -5.33
C TRP A 54 -4.49 0.30 -5.52
N LEU A 55 -4.81 1.04 -4.46
CA LEU A 55 -4.85 2.51 -4.49
C LEU A 55 -3.47 3.10 -4.79
N ALA A 56 -2.41 2.56 -4.20
CA ALA A 56 -1.05 3.03 -4.42
C ALA A 56 -0.64 2.88 -5.88
N LEU A 57 -0.87 1.71 -6.49
CA LEU A 57 -0.59 1.49 -7.91
C LEU A 57 -1.41 2.44 -8.79
N LYS A 58 -2.71 2.56 -8.53
CA LYS A 58 -3.64 3.42 -9.28
C LYS A 58 -3.22 4.89 -9.23
N HIS A 59 -2.89 5.40 -8.04
CA HIS A 59 -2.49 6.80 -7.85
C HIS A 59 -1.08 7.09 -8.36
N ASN A 60 -0.24 6.07 -8.53
CA ASN A 60 1.09 6.19 -9.11
C ASN A 60 1.09 6.09 -10.66
N GLY A 61 -0.09 6.16 -11.29
CA GLY A 61 -0.23 6.17 -12.75
C GLY A 61 -0.12 4.80 -13.41
N ASN A 62 -0.09 3.71 -12.64
CA ASN A 62 -0.16 2.37 -13.22
C ASN A 62 -1.59 2.06 -13.67
N VAL A 63 -1.72 1.42 -14.83
CA VAL A 63 -3.00 0.89 -15.30
C VAL A 63 -3.29 -0.39 -14.52
N VAL A 64 -4.09 -0.28 -13.47
CA VAL A 64 -4.55 -1.42 -12.67
C VAL A 64 -6.01 -1.77 -12.98
N LYS A 65 -6.29 -3.07 -12.99
CA LYS A 65 -7.66 -3.59 -13.08
C LYS A 65 -8.49 -3.13 -11.86
N PRO A 66 -9.83 -3.11 -11.93
CA PRO A 66 -10.67 -2.87 -10.76
C PRO A 66 -10.29 -3.81 -9.60
N PHE A 67 -10.40 -3.33 -8.37
CA PHE A 67 -10.14 -4.17 -7.21
C PHE A 67 -11.10 -5.37 -7.18
N GLY A 68 -10.55 -6.58 -7.21
CA GLY A 68 -11.29 -7.83 -7.30
C GLY A 68 -10.34 -9.01 -7.55
N GLY A 69 -10.90 -10.20 -7.79
CA GLY A 69 -10.11 -11.42 -7.99
C GLY A 69 -9.04 -11.30 -9.08
N ASP A 70 -9.39 -10.68 -10.21
CA ASP A 70 -8.48 -10.40 -11.33
C ASP A 70 -7.25 -9.56 -10.98
N PHE A 71 -7.37 -8.66 -10.00
CA PHE A 71 -6.23 -7.88 -9.50
C PHE A 71 -5.46 -8.68 -8.45
N LEU A 72 -6.16 -9.34 -7.53
CA LEU A 72 -5.54 -10.14 -6.48
C LEU A 72 -4.69 -11.29 -7.03
N ASP A 73 -5.09 -11.90 -8.13
CA ASP A 73 -4.32 -12.96 -8.83
C ASP A 73 -2.98 -12.45 -9.39
N THR A 74 -2.86 -11.14 -9.63
CA THR A 74 -1.60 -10.52 -10.07
C THR A 74 -0.63 -10.23 -8.91
N LEU A 75 -1.10 -10.32 -7.67
CA LEU A 75 -0.32 -10.05 -6.48
C LEU A 75 0.22 -11.36 -5.89
N LYS A 76 1.52 -11.38 -5.62
CA LYS A 76 2.19 -12.47 -4.92
C LYS A 76 2.27 -12.20 -3.43
N GLU A 77 2.71 -10.99 -3.06
CA GLU A 77 2.84 -10.57 -1.66
C GLU A 77 2.65 -9.06 -1.54
N VAL A 78 2.01 -8.62 -0.47
CA VAL A 78 1.87 -7.20 -0.15
C VAL A 78 2.12 -6.98 1.34
N SER A 79 3.01 -6.03 1.63
CA SER A 79 3.44 -5.72 3.00
C SER A 79 3.55 -4.21 3.19
N LEU A 80 3.06 -3.71 4.33
CA LEU A 80 3.28 -2.33 4.74
C LEU A 80 4.71 -2.19 5.26
N VAL A 81 5.43 -1.19 4.75
CA VAL A 81 6.82 -0.91 5.13
C VAL A 81 6.93 0.56 5.52
N VAL A 82 7.81 0.85 6.47
CA VAL A 82 8.28 2.23 6.66
C VAL A 82 9.26 2.56 5.54
N ASP A 83 9.28 3.80 5.10
CA ASP A 83 10.16 4.25 4.02
C ASP A 83 11.61 3.74 4.20
N PRO A 84 12.17 3.00 3.21
CA PRO A 84 13.54 2.46 3.32
C PRO A 84 14.61 3.55 3.20
N ASN A 85 14.25 4.81 2.91
CA ASN A 85 15.17 5.95 2.82
C ASN A 85 15.35 6.69 4.16
N SER A 86 14.77 6.21 5.26
CA SER A 86 15.08 6.69 6.62
C SER A 86 16.30 5.98 7.25
N GLU A 87 17.12 5.26 6.47
CA GLU A 87 18.41 4.70 6.92
C GLU A 87 19.60 5.25 6.10
N SER A 88 19.68 6.56 5.92
CA SER A 88 20.85 7.27 5.38
C SER A 88 20.77 8.72 5.88
N THR A 89 21.58 9.25 6.80
CA THR A 89 22.94 8.95 7.22
C THR A 89 23.16 9.42 8.67
N GLU A 90 23.35 8.52 9.63
CA GLU A 90 24.13 8.81 10.85
C GLU A 90 25.52 8.23 10.62
N THR A 91 26.36 8.96 9.89
CA THR A 91 27.81 8.74 9.88
C THR A 91 28.48 10.10 9.79
N ALA A 92 28.70 10.73 10.94
CA ALA A 92 29.78 11.68 11.20
C ALA A 92 29.84 11.98 12.70
#